data_AF-A0A3E0JYB6-F1
#
_entry.id   AF-A0A3E0JYB6-F1
#
_cell.length_a   1.000
_cell.length_b   1.000
_cell.length_c   1.000
_cell.angle_alpha   90.00
_cell.angle_beta   90.00
_cell.angle_gamma   90.00
#
_symmetry.space_group_name_H-M   'P 1'
#
loop_
_entity.id
_entity.type
_entity.pdbx_description
1 polymer ?
#
loop_
_entity_poly.entity_id
_entity_poly.type
_entity_poly.pdbx_seq_one_letter_code
_entity_poly.pdbx_strand_id
1 'polypeptide(L)'
;MQKKLLLAFRDVLRRRGFWVELTDGELVLDPWYSDVNFFEMTTILKVLRINFGIGKRGIRILPNAHVSDEIFRQIERFDREKWYSYGISRWQEVPAFWPHDSRNDIRIKELDRGIASLVFALNKAGLYTTMSCDGHGKRPPKIWMRRREDAGTIRDILTEAAQQASFAYDWEIKKEYPNIVLTARKRLFADEWDVGKIQDDAVTLSEYIYNNCCFAPEKRLKLS
;
A
#
# COMPACT_ATOMS: atom_id res chain seq x y z
N MET A 1 -2.67 -3.67 -26.03
CA MET A 1 -2.40 -2.29 -25.54
C MET A 1 -3.13 -1.99 -24.22
N GLN A 2 -4.45 -2.19 -24.13
CA GLN A 2 -5.24 -1.89 -22.94
C GLN A 2 -4.84 -2.67 -21.67
N LYS A 3 -4.52 -3.97 -21.78
CA LYS A 3 -4.08 -4.79 -20.62
C LYS A 3 -2.79 -4.26 -19.98
N LYS A 4 -1.79 -3.85 -20.77
CA LYS A 4 -0.53 -3.28 -20.26
C LYS A 4 -0.77 -1.98 -19.49
N LEU A 5 -1.64 -1.13 -20.01
CA LEU A 5 -2.03 0.11 -19.34
C LEU A 5 -2.73 -0.16 -18.01
N LEU A 6 -3.67 -1.11 -17.97
CA LEU A 6 -4.36 -1.50 -16.74
C LEU A 6 -3.41 -2.08 -15.69
N LEU A 7 -2.42 -2.88 -16.10
CA LEU A 7 -1.38 -3.36 -15.20
C LEU A 7 -0.52 -2.21 -14.64
N ALA A 8 -0.16 -1.22 -15.46
CA ALA A 8 0.55 -0.03 -14.97
C ALA A 8 -0.30 0.77 -13.95
N PHE A 9 -1.61 0.90 -14.19
CA PHE A 9 -2.53 1.49 -13.21
C PHE A 9 -2.60 0.68 -11.91
N ARG A 10 -2.66 -0.64 -12.02
CA ARG A 10 -2.65 -1.52 -10.84
C ARG A 10 -1.40 -1.25 -10.00
N ASP A 11 -0.24 -1.22 -10.64
CA ASP A 11 1.05 -1.08 -9.97
C ASP A 11 1.19 0.31 -9.32
N VAL A 12 0.81 1.37 -10.01
CA VAL A 12 0.88 2.74 -9.45
C VAL A 12 -0.08 2.94 -8.29
N LEU A 13 -1.28 2.34 -8.36
CA LEU A 13 -2.26 2.39 -7.27
C LEU A 13 -1.77 1.61 -6.06
N ARG A 14 -1.16 0.43 -6.28
CA ARG A 14 -0.50 -0.33 -5.20
C ARG A 14 0.59 0.47 -4.54
N ARG A 15 1.48 1.09 -5.31
CA ARG A 15 2.53 1.98 -4.77
C ARG A 15 1.95 3.16 -4.00
N ARG A 16 0.79 3.68 -4.41
CA ARG A 16 0.10 4.73 -3.64
C ARG A 16 -0.50 4.23 -2.32
N GLY A 17 -0.65 2.92 -2.16
CA GLY A 17 -1.20 2.29 -0.96
C GLY A 17 -2.58 1.69 -1.15
N PHE A 18 -3.09 1.59 -2.38
CA PHE A 18 -4.34 0.90 -2.71
C PHE A 18 -4.03 -0.48 -3.27
N TRP A 19 -4.26 -1.53 -2.49
CA TRP A 19 -4.14 -2.88 -3.01
C TRP A 19 -5.24 -3.18 -4.03
N VAL A 20 -4.89 -3.17 -5.31
CA VAL A 20 -5.82 -3.43 -6.40
C VAL A 20 -5.40 -4.65 -7.21
N GLU A 21 -6.38 -5.42 -7.66
CA GLU A 21 -6.21 -6.53 -8.59
C GLU A 21 -6.91 -6.24 -9.92
N LEU A 22 -6.36 -6.76 -11.02
CA LEU A 22 -6.98 -6.67 -12.34
C LEU A 22 -7.82 -7.93 -12.58
N THR A 23 -9.14 -7.79 -12.54
CA THR A 23 -10.10 -8.89 -12.72
C THR A 23 -11.16 -8.49 -13.74
N ASP A 24 -11.34 -9.29 -14.80
CA ASP A 24 -12.34 -9.06 -15.86
C ASP A 24 -12.30 -7.65 -16.47
N GLY A 25 -11.10 -7.07 -16.59
CA GLY A 25 -10.91 -5.71 -17.11
C GLY A 25 -11.23 -4.58 -16.13
N GLU A 26 -11.53 -4.91 -14.87
CA GLU A 26 -11.75 -3.96 -13.78
C GLU A 26 -10.55 -3.94 -12.83
N LEU A 27 -10.20 -2.76 -12.33
CA LEU A 27 -9.29 -2.60 -11.20
C LEU A 27 -10.13 -2.67 -9.92
N VAL A 28 -10.00 -3.78 -9.21
CA VAL A 28 -10.80 -4.13 -8.03
C VAL A 28 -9.96 -3.85 -6.78
N LEU A 29 -10.43 -2.94 -5.93
CA LEU A 29 -9.81 -2.66 -4.64
C LEU A 29 -9.98 -3.88 -3.72
N ASP A 30 -9.00 -4.16 -2.89
CA ASP A 30 -9.06 -5.30 -1.99
C ASP A 30 -10.25 -5.20 -1.02
N PRO A 31 -11.03 -6.28 -0.80
CA PRO A 31 -12.19 -6.26 0.09
C PRO A 31 -11.88 -5.95 1.56
N TRP A 32 -10.61 -6.04 1.96
CA TRP A 32 -10.20 -5.65 3.29
C TRP A 32 -10.43 -4.16 3.53
N TYR A 33 -10.36 -3.30 2.51
CA TYR A 33 -10.55 -1.86 2.66
C TYR A 33 -12.00 -1.45 2.95
N SER A 34 -12.14 -0.26 3.53
CA SER A 34 -13.43 0.43 3.66
C SER A 34 -13.84 1.18 2.38
N ASP A 35 -15.10 1.59 2.32
CA ASP A 35 -15.64 2.47 1.28
C ASP A 35 -14.92 3.84 1.23
N VAL A 36 -14.45 4.34 2.36
CA VAL A 36 -13.61 5.57 2.44
C VAL A 36 -12.37 5.43 1.57
N ASN A 37 -11.69 4.28 1.60
CA ASN A 37 -10.52 4.03 0.78
C ASN A 37 -10.84 3.99 -0.72
N PHE A 38 -11.99 3.42 -1.08
CA PHE A 38 -12.45 3.43 -2.46
C PHE A 38 -12.67 4.87 -2.93
N PHE A 39 -13.32 5.71 -2.12
CA PHE A 39 -13.52 7.12 -2.42
C PHE A 39 -12.22 7.90 -2.52
N GLU A 40 -11.24 7.58 -1.69
CA GLU A 40 -9.90 8.16 -1.78
C GLU A 40 -9.23 7.82 -3.11
N MET A 41 -9.26 6.54 -3.51
CA MET A 41 -8.71 6.09 -4.78
C MET A 41 -9.37 6.78 -5.97
N THR A 42 -10.70 6.74 -6.06
CA THR A 42 -11.43 7.30 -7.21
C THR A 42 -11.33 8.81 -7.28
N THR A 43 -11.21 9.49 -6.14
CA THR A 43 -11.00 10.94 -6.12
C THR A 43 -9.66 11.33 -6.73
N ILE A 44 -8.57 10.62 -6.41
CA ILE A 44 -7.26 10.87 -7.04
C ILE A 44 -7.39 10.80 -8.57
N LEU A 45 -8.07 9.78 -9.07
CA LEU A 45 -8.28 9.60 -10.51
C LEU A 45 -9.10 10.75 -11.11
N LYS A 46 -10.16 11.22 -10.43
CA LYS A 46 -10.97 12.36 -10.89
C LYS A 46 -10.18 13.67 -10.94
N VAL A 47 -9.41 13.98 -9.89
CA VAL A 47 -8.61 15.21 -9.83
C VAL A 47 -7.59 15.25 -10.95
N LEU A 48 -6.97 14.09 -11.24
CA LEU A 48 -6.02 13.93 -12.33
C LEU A 48 -6.69 13.78 -13.71
N ARG A 49 -8.01 14.01 -13.78
CA ARG A 49 -8.83 13.97 -15.02
C ARG A 49 -8.69 12.66 -15.79
N ILE A 50 -8.52 11.56 -15.05
CA ILE A 50 -8.47 10.22 -15.61
C ILE A 50 -9.90 9.77 -15.82
N ASN A 51 -10.26 9.47 -17.06
CA ASN A 51 -11.60 8.99 -17.39
C ASN A 51 -11.75 7.53 -16.94
N PHE A 52 -12.66 7.31 -15.99
CA PHE A 52 -13.02 5.96 -15.53
C PHE A 52 -14.53 5.84 -15.31
N GLY A 53 -15.04 4.61 -15.36
CA GLY A 53 -16.40 4.25 -14.96
C GLY A 53 -16.39 3.31 -13.76
N ILE A 54 -17.49 3.30 -13.00
CA ILE A 54 -17.72 2.30 -11.95
C ILE A 54 -18.24 1.03 -12.62
N GLY A 55 -17.52 -0.07 -12.40
CA GLY A 55 -17.85 -1.41 -12.89
C GLY A 55 -18.73 -2.18 -11.91
N LYS A 56 -18.78 -3.51 -12.08
CA LYS A 56 -19.54 -4.38 -11.16
C LYS A 56 -18.85 -4.52 -9.81
N ARG A 57 -17.52 -4.65 -9.81
CA ARG A 57 -16.68 -4.94 -8.64
C ARG A 57 -15.58 -3.91 -8.42
N GLY A 58 -15.21 -3.15 -9.44
CA GLY A 58 -14.14 -2.17 -9.36
C GLY A 58 -14.35 -0.99 -10.30
N ILE A 59 -13.26 -0.41 -10.78
CA ILE A 59 -13.29 0.67 -11.76
C ILE A 59 -12.81 0.19 -13.13
N ARG A 60 -13.27 0.83 -14.21
CA ARG A 60 -12.80 0.61 -15.58
C ARG A 60 -12.18 1.88 -16.12
N ILE A 61 -10.93 1.82 -16.56
CA ILE A 61 -10.28 2.94 -17.24
C ILE A 61 -10.85 3.04 -18.67
N LEU A 62 -11.36 4.22 -19.03
CA LEU A 62 -11.98 4.44 -20.32
C LEU A 62 -10.92 4.67 -21.42
N PRO A 63 -11.18 4.25 -22.68
CA PRO A 63 -10.17 4.27 -23.75
C PRO A 63 -9.63 5.67 -24.12
N ASN A 64 -10.37 6.72 -23.80
CA ASN A 64 -10.00 8.11 -24.05
C ASN A 64 -9.19 8.75 -22.90
N ALA A 65 -8.74 7.97 -21.92
CA ALA A 65 -7.86 8.46 -20.88
C ALA A 65 -6.47 8.78 -21.49
N HIS A 66 -6.09 10.05 -21.50
CA HIS A 66 -4.72 10.45 -21.79
C HIS A 66 -3.85 10.15 -20.58
N VAL A 67 -3.06 9.08 -20.66
CA VAL A 67 -2.23 8.61 -19.56
C VAL A 67 -0.78 8.67 -19.98
N SER A 68 -0.03 9.61 -19.40
CA SER A 68 1.42 9.74 -19.53
C SER A 68 2.10 9.21 -18.27
N ASP A 69 3.42 8.97 -18.34
CA ASP A 69 4.22 8.62 -17.16
C ASP A 69 4.12 9.69 -16.05
N GLU A 70 3.84 10.93 -16.43
CA GLU A 70 3.62 12.01 -15.48
C GLU A 70 2.33 11.83 -14.68
N ILE A 71 1.25 11.34 -15.30
CA ILE A 71 0.02 11.01 -14.57
C ILE A 71 0.27 9.93 -13.53
N PHE A 72 1.09 8.92 -13.85
CA PHE A 72 1.45 7.90 -12.87
C PHE A 72 2.24 8.49 -11.69
N ARG A 73 3.23 9.33 -11.96
CA ARG A 73 3.96 10.03 -10.89
C ARG A 73 3.03 10.90 -10.03
N GLN A 74 2.03 11.53 -10.63
CA GLN A 74 1.04 12.34 -9.91
C GLN A 74 0.11 11.49 -9.03
N ILE A 75 -0.29 10.29 -9.47
CA ILE A 75 -1.04 9.35 -8.62
C ILE A 75 -0.22 9.01 -7.37
N GLU A 76 1.04 8.62 -7.56
CA GLU A 76 1.92 8.24 -6.45
C GLU A 76 2.16 9.36 -5.44
N ARG A 77 2.29 10.60 -5.93
CA ARG A 77 2.64 11.79 -5.12
C ARG A 77 1.43 12.62 -4.72
N PHE A 78 0.21 12.12 -4.93
CA PHE A 78 -0.99 12.91 -4.72
C PHE A 78 -1.10 13.39 -3.27
N ASP A 79 -1.00 14.71 -3.11
CA ASP A 79 -1.11 15.41 -1.83
C ASP A 79 -2.56 15.84 -1.57
N ARG A 80 -3.01 15.54 -0.36
CA ARG A 80 -4.38 15.72 0.11
C ARG A 80 -4.63 17.10 0.70
N GLU A 81 -3.61 17.92 1.02
CA GLU A 81 -3.86 19.29 1.50
C GLU A 81 -4.69 20.11 0.50
N LYS A 82 -4.59 19.76 -0.79
CA LYS A 82 -5.36 20.38 -1.87
C LYS A 82 -6.76 19.81 -2.04
N TRP A 83 -7.17 18.78 -1.30
CA TRP A 83 -8.46 18.10 -1.49
C TRP A 83 -9.66 19.04 -1.39
N TYR A 84 -9.69 19.89 -0.37
CA TYR A 84 -10.77 20.87 -0.18
C TYR A 84 -10.81 21.90 -1.32
N SER A 85 -9.66 22.21 -1.93
CA SER A 85 -9.58 23.11 -3.08
C SER A 85 -10.17 22.51 -4.37
N TYR A 86 -10.33 21.18 -4.44
CA TYR A 86 -10.90 20.51 -5.61
C TYR A 86 -12.44 20.38 -5.57
N GLY A 87 -13.10 20.81 -4.49
CA GLY A 87 -14.58 20.86 -4.41
C GLY A 87 -15.28 19.50 -4.46
N ILE A 88 -14.59 18.42 -4.09
CA ILE A 88 -15.10 17.06 -4.24
C ILE A 88 -15.98 16.68 -3.05
N SER A 89 -17.29 16.54 -3.30
CA SER A 89 -18.25 16.02 -2.33
C SER A 89 -18.15 14.50 -2.21
N ARG A 90 -18.40 13.98 -0.99
CA ARG A 90 -18.23 12.57 -0.60
C ARG A 90 -19.21 11.57 -1.24
N TRP A 91 -20.10 12.01 -2.14
CA TRP A 91 -21.19 11.20 -2.68
C TRP A 91 -20.80 10.39 -3.92
N GLN A 92 -19.73 9.59 -3.83
CA GLN A 92 -19.40 8.69 -4.94
C GLN A 92 -20.07 7.33 -4.71
N GLU A 93 -20.52 6.70 -5.79
CA GLU A 93 -21.02 5.33 -5.75
C GLU A 93 -19.84 4.36 -5.66
N VAL A 94 -19.92 3.41 -4.73
CA VAL A 94 -19.06 2.22 -4.71
C VAL A 94 -19.65 1.15 -5.64
N PRO A 95 -18.84 0.23 -6.20
CA PRO A 95 -19.36 -0.83 -7.05
C PRO A 95 -20.32 -1.74 -6.27
N ALA A 96 -21.49 -2.02 -6.83
CA ALA A 96 -22.57 -2.72 -6.12
C ALA A 96 -22.18 -4.13 -5.63
N PHE A 97 -21.24 -4.81 -6.30
CA PHE A 97 -20.78 -6.15 -5.93
C PHE A 97 -19.36 -6.16 -5.37
N TRP A 98 -18.87 -5.02 -4.89
CA TRP A 98 -17.59 -4.95 -4.19
C TRP A 98 -17.79 -5.17 -2.69
N PRO A 99 -17.36 -6.32 -2.13
CA PRO A 99 -17.36 -6.51 -0.69
C PRO A 99 -16.34 -5.57 -0.06
N HIS A 100 -16.69 -4.97 1.08
CA HIS A 100 -15.82 -4.07 1.82
C HIS A 100 -16.07 -4.23 3.33
N ASP A 101 -15.09 -3.89 4.16
CA ASP A 101 -15.22 -3.84 5.62
C ASP A 101 -15.07 -2.39 6.09
N SER A 102 -16.17 -1.77 6.51
CA SER A 102 -16.20 -0.37 6.95
C SER A 102 -15.32 -0.08 8.17
N ARG A 103 -14.86 -1.11 8.90
CA ARG A 103 -13.97 -0.97 10.06
C ARG A 103 -12.50 -0.81 9.67
N ASN A 104 -12.14 -1.14 8.44
CA ASN A 104 -10.76 -1.18 7.96
C ASN A 104 -10.45 0.06 7.12
N ASP A 105 -10.54 1.23 7.75
CA ASP A 105 -10.14 2.50 7.15
C ASP A 105 -8.66 2.76 7.40
N ILE A 106 -7.83 2.50 6.38
CA ILE A 106 -6.46 3.00 6.36
C ILE A 106 -6.50 4.40 5.78
N ARG A 107 -6.08 5.40 6.53
CA ARG A 107 -5.96 6.76 6.00
C ARG A 107 -4.76 6.87 5.06
N ILE A 108 -4.87 6.32 3.85
CA ILE A 108 -3.79 6.19 2.86
C ILE A 108 -3.15 7.55 2.54
N LYS A 109 -3.95 8.63 2.58
CA LYS A 109 -3.47 10.01 2.44
C LYS A 109 -2.47 10.50 3.51
N GLU A 110 -2.49 9.90 4.70
CA GLU A 110 -1.64 10.24 5.85
C GLU A 110 -0.38 9.37 5.87
N LEU A 111 -0.25 8.44 4.91
CA LEU A 111 0.86 7.52 4.80
C LEU A 111 1.75 7.85 3.60
N ASP A 112 3.06 7.72 3.80
CA ASP A 112 4.03 7.79 2.72
C ASP A 112 3.76 6.66 1.70
N ARG A 113 3.90 6.98 0.41
CA ARG A 113 3.74 6.00 -0.68
C ARG A 113 4.71 4.81 -0.47
N GLY A 114 4.33 3.62 -0.92
CA GLY A 114 5.05 2.36 -0.68
C GLY A 114 4.94 1.85 0.76
N ILE A 115 5.16 2.72 1.76
CA ILE A 115 4.92 2.39 3.18
C ILE A 115 3.44 2.10 3.42
N ALA A 116 2.54 2.85 2.79
CA ALA A 116 1.10 2.59 2.83
C ALA A 116 0.73 1.16 2.39
N SER A 117 1.39 0.64 1.36
CA SER A 117 1.19 -0.72 0.84
C SER A 117 1.63 -1.76 1.87
N LEU A 118 2.78 -1.54 2.52
CA LEU A 118 3.29 -2.41 3.57
C LEU A 118 2.39 -2.39 4.82
N VAL A 119 1.94 -1.21 5.24
CA VAL A 119 0.98 -1.05 6.35
C VAL A 119 -0.31 -1.81 6.06
N PHE A 120 -0.84 -1.72 4.84
CA PHE A 120 -2.00 -2.51 4.42
C PHE A 120 -1.74 -4.01 4.54
N ALA A 121 -0.65 -4.52 3.96
CA ALA A 121 -0.36 -5.95 3.97
C ALA A 121 -0.18 -6.49 5.40
N LEU A 122 0.49 -5.73 6.27
CA LEU A 122 0.64 -6.05 7.69
C LEU A 122 -0.72 -6.10 8.41
N ASN A 123 -1.53 -5.05 8.28
CA ASN A 123 -2.85 -4.99 8.91
C ASN A 123 -3.77 -6.12 8.43
N LYS A 124 -3.76 -6.41 7.12
CA LYS A 124 -4.52 -7.52 6.54
C LYS A 124 -4.02 -8.89 7.04
N ALA A 125 -2.72 -9.03 7.25
CA ALA A 125 -2.13 -10.21 7.88
C ALA A 125 -2.40 -10.30 9.40
N GLY A 126 -3.08 -9.32 10.01
CA GLY A 126 -3.39 -9.26 11.44
C GLY A 126 -2.27 -8.69 12.31
N LEU A 127 -1.21 -8.17 11.69
CA LEU A 127 -0.05 -7.54 12.32
C LEU A 127 -0.29 -6.02 12.40
N TYR A 128 -1.24 -5.62 13.23
CA TYR A 128 -1.74 -4.24 13.25
C TYR A 128 -0.66 -3.20 13.59
N THR A 129 -0.69 -2.10 12.87
CA THR A 129 0.23 -0.96 13.02
C THR A 129 -0.46 0.24 13.70
N THR A 130 0.31 1.18 14.24
CA THR A 130 -0.22 2.40 14.90
C THR A 130 0.23 3.69 14.22
N MET A 131 1.41 3.69 13.59
CA MET A 131 1.99 4.86 12.92
C MET A 131 3.00 4.37 11.89
N SER A 132 3.31 5.18 10.88
CA SER A 132 4.46 4.93 10.00
C SER A 132 5.05 6.21 9.40
N CYS A 133 6.28 6.12 8.90
CA CYS A 133 7.00 7.18 8.19
C CYS A 133 8.12 6.54 7.34
N ASP A 134 8.36 7.02 6.12
CA ASP A 134 9.46 6.56 5.25
C ASP A 134 10.84 7.14 5.62
N GLY A 135 10.88 8.03 6.62
CA GLY A 135 12.09 8.66 7.13
C GLY A 135 12.55 9.89 6.33
N HIS A 136 11.86 10.24 5.25
CA HIS A 136 12.05 11.45 4.45
C HIS A 136 13.51 11.70 4.02
N GLY A 137 14.25 10.62 3.76
CA GLY A 137 15.67 10.64 3.33
C GLY A 137 16.67 11.05 4.40
N LYS A 138 16.21 11.31 5.63
CA LYS A 138 17.05 11.80 6.74
C LYS A 138 17.32 10.74 7.80
N ARG A 139 16.41 9.77 7.93
CA ARG A 139 16.42 8.74 8.98
C ARG A 139 15.86 7.44 8.40
N PRO A 140 16.06 6.29 9.08
CA PRO A 140 15.43 5.05 8.66
C PRO A 140 13.90 5.18 8.65
N PRO A 141 13.20 4.40 7.80
CA PRO A 141 11.76 4.27 7.87
C PRO A 141 11.36 3.63 9.19
N LYS A 142 10.16 3.95 9.66
CA LYS A 142 9.60 3.40 10.90
C LYS A 142 8.15 3.03 10.68
N ILE A 143 7.79 1.81 11.05
CA ILE A 143 6.40 1.36 11.16
C ILE A 143 6.24 0.82 12.57
N TRP A 144 5.43 1.52 13.38
CA TRP A 144 5.20 1.14 14.76
C TRP A 144 4.12 0.08 14.83
N MET A 145 4.43 -1.05 15.45
CA MET A 145 3.47 -2.13 15.64
C MET A 145 2.64 -1.89 16.89
N ARG A 146 1.38 -2.33 16.87
CA ARG A 146 0.45 -2.22 17.99
C ARG A 146 0.80 -3.16 19.14
N ARG A 147 1.29 -4.37 18.85
CA ARG A 147 1.56 -5.42 19.84
C ARG A 147 3.02 -5.84 19.81
N ARG A 148 3.60 -6.09 20.98
CA ARG A 148 4.99 -6.55 21.10
C ARG A 148 5.14 -8.03 20.75
N GLU A 149 4.09 -8.83 20.98
CA GLU A 149 4.09 -10.27 20.66
C GLU A 149 4.27 -10.56 19.17
N ASP A 150 3.91 -9.61 18.29
CA ASP A 150 4.06 -9.75 16.83
C ASP A 150 5.53 -9.75 16.37
N ALA A 151 6.50 -9.43 17.25
CA ALA A 151 7.91 -9.32 16.90
C ALA A 151 8.52 -10.64 16.35
N GLY A 152 8.12 -11.79 16.89
CA GLY A 152 8.61 -13.09 16.42
C GLY A 152 8.16 -13.35 14.98
N THR A 153 6.86 -13.34 14.76
CA THR A 153 6.23 -13.51 13.45
C THR A 153 6.80 -12.58 12.38
N ILE A 154 7.05 -11.29 12.71
CA ILE A 154 7.62 -10.37 11.72
C ILE A 154 9.07 -10.74 11.39
N ARG A 155 9.89 -11.19 12.35
CA ARG A 155 11.25 -11.64 12.04
C ARG A 155 11.26 -12.85 11.12
N ASP A 156 10.33 -13.77 11.30
CA ASP A 156 10.20 -14.94 10.44
C ASP A 156 9.82 -14.51 9.01
N ILE A 157 8.82 -13.63 8.88
CA ILE A 157 8.43 -13.03 7.60
C ILE A 157 9.62 -12.35 6.91
N LEU A 158 10.40 -11.54 7.63
CA LEU A 158 11.55 -10.83 7.07
C LEU A 158 12.64 -11.81 6.60
N THR A 159 12.88 -12.88 7.34
CA THR A 159 13.85 -13.93 6.99
C THR A 159 13.43 -14.66 5.73
N GLU A 160 12.15 -15.07 5.64
CA GLU A 160 11.64 -15.75 4.45
C GLU A 160 11.60 -14.81 3.22
N ALA A 161 11.19 -13.57 3.40
CA ALA A 161 11.13 -12.57 2.33
C ALA A 161 12.53 -12.29 1.75
N ALA A 162 13.56 -12.20 2.60
CA ALA A 162 14.94 -11.97 2.17
C ALA A 162 15.55 -13.14 1.37
N GLN A 163 14.95 -14.34 1.45
CA GLN A 163 15.34 -15.48 0.62
C GLN A 163 14.71 -15.44 -0.79
N GLN A 164 13.62 -14.68 -0.96
CA GLN A 164 12.83 -14.66 -2.19
C GLN A 164 12.95 -13.35 -2.97
N ALA A 165 13.40 -12.28 -2.33
CA ALA A 165 13.55 -10.97 -2.93
C ALA A 165 14.86 -10.30 -2.53
N SER A 166 15.42 -9.50 -3.45
CA SER A 166 16.59 -8.68 -3.18
C SER A 166 16.14 -7.29 -2.70
N PHE A 167 16.37 -7.00 -1.43
CA PHE A 167 16.13 -5.69 -0.84
C PHE A 167 17.35 -4.77 -0.96
N ALA A 168 17.11 -3.46 -1.05
CA ALA A 168 18.16 -2.45 -0.96
C ALA A 168 18.69 -2.29 0.48
N TYR A 169 17.82 -2.48 1.47
CA TYR A 169 18.17 -2.39 2.89
C TYR A 169 17.90 -3.70 3.64
N ASP A 170 18.56 -3.87 4.79
CA ASP A 170 18.23 -4.96 5.70
C ASP A 170 17.07 -4.52 6.58
N TRP A 171 15.90 -5.13 6.42
CA TRP A 171 14.73 -4.85 7.25
C TRP A 171 14.81 -5.61 8.58
N GLU A 172 14.46 -4.95 9.68
CA GLU A 172 14.60 -5.49 11.02
C GLU A 172 13.51 -4.98 11.98
N ILE A 173 13.31 -5.70 13.08
CA ILE A 173 12.47 -5.26 14.21
C ILE A 173 13.35 -4.74 15.34
N LYS A 174 13.15 -3.49 15.72
CA LYS A 174 13.78 -2.85 16.89
C LYS A 174 12.78 -2.61 18.01
N LYS A 175 13.28 -2.62 19.23
CA LYS A 175 12.53 -2.17 20.42
C LYS A 175 12.71 -0.66 20.56
N GLU A 176 11.63 0.10 20.47
CA GLU A 176 11.59 1.53 20.77
C GLU A 176 10.52 1.76 21.82
N TYR A 177 10.90 1.83 23.09
CA TYR A 177 9.95 1.89 24.20
C TYR A 177 8.90 3.01 24.00
N PRO A 178 7.58 2.71 24.09
CA PRO A 178 6.96 1.46 24.52
C PRO A 178 6.63 0.44 23.40
N ASN A 179 6.98 0.70 22.15
CA ASN A 179 6.58 -0.09 20.98
C ASN A 179 7.71 -0.99 20.45
N ILE A 180 7.36 -1.84 19.48
CA ILE A 180 8.34 -2.41 18.54
C ILE A 180 8.15 -1.70 17.20
N VAL A 181 9.24 -1.57 16.46
CA VAL A 181 9.29 -0.83 15.21
C VAL A 181 9.89 -1.71 14.14
N LEU A 182 9.15 -1.91 13.05
CA LEU A 182 9.71 -2.40 11.81
C LEU A 182 10.44 -1.24 11.13
N THR A 183 11.72 -1.45 10.86
CA THR A 183 12.62 -0.42 10.33
C THR A 183 13.61 -1.03 9.36
N ALA A 184 14.37 -0.17 8.68
CA ALA A 184 15.43 -0.60 7.78
C ALA A 184 16.79 -0.21 8.34
N ARG A 185 17.82 -0.98 7.97
CA ARG A 185 19.22 -0.78 8.32
C ARG A 185 20.04 -0.68 7.05
N LYS A 186 20.92 0.33 6.99
CA LYS A 186 21.91 0.43 5.93
C LYS A 186 22.91 -0.72 6.03
N ARG A 187 23.33 -1.24 4.88
CA ARG A 187 24.42 -2.23 4.80
C ARG A 187 25.78 -1.57 5.00
N LEU A 188 25.95 -0.35 4.49
CA LEU A 188 27.13 0.48 4.68
C LEU A 188 26.75 1.77 5.39
N PHE A 189 27.51 2.15 6.42
CA PHE A 189 27.19 3.32 7.25
C PHE A 189 27.23 4.64 6.47
N ALA A 190 28.10 4.74 5.45
CA ALA A 190 28.32 5.96 4.66
C ALA A 190 27.23 6.25 3.62
N ASP A 191 26.34 5.31 3.32
CA ASP A 191 25.29 5.52 2.31
C ASP A 191 24.29 6.59 2.78
N GLU A 192 23.71 7.35 1.86
CA GLU A 192 22.55 8.19 2.16
C GLU A 192 21.25 7.37 2.17
N TRP A 193 20.20 7.87 2.84
CA TRP A 193 18.90 7.22 2.76
C TRP A 193 18.21 7.62 1.46
N ASP A 194 18.04 6.64 0.57
CA ASP A 194 17.24 6.77 -0.65
C ASP A 194 15.79 6.37 -0.36
N VAL A 195 14.90 7.36 -0.35
CA VAL A 195 13.46 7.18 -0.13
C VAL A 195 12.83 6.31 -1.22
N GLY A 196 13.27 6.44 -2.48
CA GLY A 196 12.76 5.61 -3.56
C GLY A 196 13.00 4.13 -3.29
N LYS A 197 14.24 3.78 -2.91
CA LYS A 197 14.61 2.40 -2.56
C LYS A 197 13.87 1.87 -1.34
N ILE A 198 13.64 2.71 -0.32
CA ILE A 198 12.82 2.33 0.85
C ILE A 198 11.40 1.98 0.42
N GLN A 199 10.80 2.81 -0.43
CA GLN A 199 9.44 2.62 -0.90
C GLN A 199 9.33 1.40 -1.83
N ASP A 200 10.34 1.14 -2.65
CA ASP A 200 10.43 -0.06 -3.49
C ASP A 200 10.52 -1.33 -2.64
N ASP A 201 11.42 -1.36 -1.64
CA ASP A 201 11.52 -2.47 -0.69
C ASP A 201 10.19 -2.70 0.04
N ALA A 202 9.52 -1.62 0.48
CA ALA A 202 8.24 -1.70 1.18
C ALA A 202 7.14 -2.31 0.30
N VAL A 203 7.10 -1.95 -0.99
CA VAL A 203 6.16 -2.55 -1.96
C VAL A 203 6.48 -4.03 -2.15
N THR A 204 7.75 -4.39 -2.37
CA THR A 204 8.16 -5.80 -2.50
C THR A 204 7.82 -6.62 -1.26
N LEU A 205 8.07 -6.08 -0.07
CA LEU A 205 7.71 -6.75 1.19
C LEU A 205 6.19 -6.86 1.36
N SER A 206 5.43 -5.85 0.93
CA SER A 206 3.97 -5.90 0.94
C SER A 206 3.41 -7.01 0.03
N GLU A 207 4.01 -7.20 -1.16
CA GLU A 207 3.69 -8.30 -2.07
C GLU A 207 4.01 -9.66 -1.48
N TYR A 208 5.15 -9.78 -0.81
CA TYR A 208 5.49 -10.99 -0.09
C TYR A 208 4.43 -11.35 0.96
N ILE A 209 4.11 -10.40 1.84
CA ILE A 209 3.15 -10.60 2.94
C ILE A 209 1.75 -10.89 2.40
N TYR A 210 1.29 -10.12 1.41
CA TYR A 210 -0.03 -10.31 0.83
C TYR A 210 -0.20 -11.72 0.28
N ASN A 211 0.76 -12.18 -0.53
CA ASN A 211 0.68 -13.48 -1.19
C ASN A 211 0.86 -14.66 -0.23
N ASN A 212 1.67 -14.52 0.83
CA ASN A 212 2.08 -15.64 1.69
C ASN A 212 1.36 -15.68 3.04
N CYS A 213 0.89 -14.54 3.55
CA CYS A 213 0.39 -14.40 4.92
C CYS A 213 -1.10 -14.04 4.97
N CYS A 214 -1.66 -13.40 3.95
CA CYS A 214 -3.06 -12.97 3.94
C CYS A 214 -4.05 -14.04 3.44
N PHE A 215 -3.59 -15.02 2.65
CA PHE A 215 -4.45 -16.08 2.08
C PHE A 215 -4.23 -17.47 2.68
N ALA A 216 -3.25 -17.64 3.57
CA ALA A 216 -2.92 -18.92 4.18
C ALA A 216 -3.09 -18.86 5.71
N PRO A 217 -4.33 -18.93 6.25
CA PRO A 217 -4.55 -19.00 7.69
C PRO A 217 -3.85 -20.21 8.33
N GLU A 218 -3.65 -21.30 7.59
CA GLU A 218 -2.99 -22.52 8.05
C GLU A 218 -1.50 -22.34 8.38
N LYS A 219 -0.83 -21.34 7.80
CA LYS A 219 0.56 -20.99 8.19
C LYS A 219 0.64 -20.29 9.55
N ARG A 220 -0.47 -19.71 10.07
CA ARG A 220 -0.50 -19.13 11.42
C ARG A 220 -0.37 -20.19 12.52
N LEU A 221 -0.71 -21.45 12.24
CA LEU A 221 -0.69 -22.55 13.20
C LEU A 221 0.68 -23.25 13.35
N LYS A 222 1.72 -22.83 12.62
CA LYS A 222 3.07 -23.38 12.77
C LYS A 222 4.05 -22.47 13.52
N LEU A 223 3.58 -21.32 14.01
CA LEU A 223 4.39 -20.32 14.70
C LEU A 223 3.96 -20.11 16.18
N SER A 224 3.19 -21.04 16.74
CA SER A 224 2.91 -21.12 18.18
C SER A 224 3.91 -22.03 18.90
#